data_AF-A0A957W2V4-F1
#
_entry.id   AF-A0A957W2V4-F1
#
_cell.length_a   1.000
_cell.length_b   1.000
_cell.length_c   1.000
_cell.angle_alpha   90.00
_cell.angle_beta   90.00
_cell.angle_gamma   90.00
#
_symmetry.space_group_name_H-M   'P 1'
#
loop_
_entity.id
_entity.type
_entity.pdbx_description
1 polymer ?
#
loop_
_entity_poly.entity_id
_entity_poly.type
_entity_poly.pdbx_seq_one_letter_code
_entity_poly.pdbx_strand_id
1 'polypeptide(L)'
;MTKKQKETVHQAEQLLHNSRNDPDMAAEMASYGYDEDRWSEGKALIEAAKAAAHANKLAYSAKLGTTDAFTQRYEQVWEQCRELSDICVQLFKGQAEHLDALGLHRQRNQTTGSRLTRLQKTGSFAEIQAWSRNLYHVALAHPDIAPVLNNYGYPADRLNQEAADVEATIEANHVQEQAKETALQSTIDRDHAFAQLNIWYRRAQKFADKAEKRLKKRPAIEVSL
;
A
#
# COMPACT_ATOMS: atom_id res chain seq x y z
N MET A 1 13.48 -5.87 -3.11
CA MET A 1 14.78 -5.94 -2.39
C MET A 1 15.67 -4.77 -2.80
N THR A 2 16.27 -4.09 -1.82
CA THR A 2 17.32 -3.09 -2.06
C THR A 2 18.63 -3.75 -2.48
N LYS A 3 19.59 -2.98 -3.00
CA LYS A 3 20.94 -3.49 -3.33
C LYS A 3 21.60 -4.16 -2.12
N LYS A 4 21.56 -3.50 -0.96
CA LYS A 4 22.11 -4.01 0.31
C LYS A 4 21.46 -5.33 0.74
N GLN A 5 20.14 -5.45 0.62
CA GLN A 5 19.42 -6.69 0.94
C GLN A 5 19.84 -7.85 0.04
N LYS A 6 20.01 -7.61 -1.27
CA LYS A 6 20.52 -8.62 -2.22
C LYS A 6 21.94 -9.07 -1.85
N GLU A 7 22.80 -8.11 -1.52
CA GLU A 7 24.18 -8.38 -1.11
C GLU A 7 24.25 -9.20 0.18
N THR A 8 23.46 -8.86 1.20
CA THR A 8 23.40 -9.64 2.45
C THR A 8 22.96 -11.08 2.22
N VAL A 9 21.92 -11.30 1.40
CA VAL A 9 21.49 -12.66 1.03
C VAL A 9 22.60 -13.42 0.30
N HIS A 10 23.20 -12.80 -0.71
CA HIS A 10 24.27 -13.43 -1.48
C HIS A 10 25.48 -13.82 -0.63
N GLN A 11 25.92 -12.91 0.25
CA GLN A 11 27.04 -13.18 1.16
C GLN A 11 26.71 -14.28 2.17
N ALA A 12 25.49 -14.31 2.70
CA ALA A 12 25.05 -15.36 3.61
C ALA A 12 25.00 -16.73 2.92
N GLU A 13 24.52 -16.78 1.66
CA GLU A 13 24.53 -18.00 0.84
C GLU A 13 25.95 -18.49 0.55
N GLN A 14 26.86 -17.60 0.18
CA GLN A 14 28.26 -17.92 -0.06
C GLN A 14 28.95 -18.46 1.21
N LEU A 15 28.72 -17.82 2.35
CA LEU A 15 29.26 -18.28 3.63
C LEU A 15 28.76 -19.69 3.96
N LEU A 16 27.45 -19.92 3.84
CA LEU A 16 26.85 -21.23 4.09
C LEU A 16 27.40 -22.30 3.14
N HIS A 17 27.54 -21.98 1.85
CA HIS A 17 28.10 -22.88 0.85
C HIS A 17 29.56 -23.25 1.17
N ASN A 18 30.40 -22.24 1.40
CA ASN A 18 31.83 -22.43 1.65
C ASN A 18 32.07 -23.19 2.96
N SER A 19 31.39 -22.82 4.05
CA SER A 19 31.58 -23.45 5.35
C SER A 19 31.07 -24.89 5.41
N ARG A 20 30.11 -25.29 4.57
CA ARG A 20 29.59 -26.68 4.53
C ARG A 20 30.36 -27.60 3.60
N ASN A 21 30.91 -27.07 2.51
CA ASN A 21 31.58 -27.88 1.49
C ASN A 21 33.08 -28.08 1.74
N ASP A 22 33.65 -27.34 2.69
CA ASP A 22 35.01 -27.53 3.20
C ASP A 22 34.95 -28.29 4.53
N PRO A 23 35.36 -29.58 4.59
CA PRO A 23 35.28 -30.40 5.81
C PRO A 23 36.10 -29.85 6.98
N ASP A 24 37.27 -29.26 6.71
CA ASP A 24 38.14 -28.70 7.76
C ASP A 24 37.52 -27.42 8.33
N MET A 25 36.96 -26.56 7.48
CA MET A 25 36.19 -25.39 7.91
C MET A 25 34.94 -25.79 8.69
N ALA A 26 34.20 -26.80 8.22
CA ALA A 26 33.00 -27.30 8.89
C ALA A 26 33.34 -27.81 10.30
N ALA A 27 34.41 -28.59 10.44
CA ALA A 27 34.88 -29.10 11.72
C ALA A 27 35.30 -27.96 12.67
N GLU A 28 36.05 -26.97 12.19
CA GLU A 28 36.43 -25.81 13.01
C GLU A 28 35.23 -24.94 13.39
N MET A 29 34.28 -24.73 12.48
CA MET A 29 33.05 -23.98 12.76
C MET A 29 32.16 -24.67 13.78
N ALA A 30 32.08 -26.01 13.74
CA ALA A 30 31.37 -26.79 14.74
C ALA A 30 31.94 -26.56 16.16
N SER A 31 33.26 -26.34 16.31
CA SER A 31 33.87 -25.99 17.60
C SER A 31 33.39 -24.64 18.18
N TYR A 32 32.83 -23.77 17.34
CA TYR A 32 32.19 -22.50 17.74
C TYR A 32 30.67 -22.61 17.89
N GLY A 33 30.11 -23.81 17.82
CA GLY A 33 28.67 -24.06 17.91
C GLY A 33 27.91 -23.83 16.60
N TYR A 34 28.61 -23.76 15.46
CA TYR A 34 27.99 -23.75 14.12
C TYR A 34 27.94 -25.18 13.56
N ASP A 35 27.04 -25.98 14.12
CA ASP A 35 26.70 -27.33 13.69
C ASP A 35 25.62 -27.33 12.59
N GLU A 36 25.17 -28.52 12.17
CA GLU A 36 24.14 -28.66 11.13
C GLU A 36 22.83 -27.94 11.49
N ASP A 37 22.44 -27.91 12.77
CA ASP A 37 21.23 -27.20 13.22
C ASP A 37 21.37 -25.69 13.01
N ARG A 38 22.51 -25.10 13.37
CA ARG A 38 22.78 -23.67 13.10
C ARG A 38 22.89 -23.34 11.61
N TRP A 39 23.39 -24.25 10.78
CA TRP A 39 23.40 -24.07 9.33
C TRP A 39 21.99 -24.15 8.74
N SER A 40 21.17 -25.05 9.26
CA SER A 40 19.76 -25.16 8.90
C SER A 40 18.97 -23.89 9.27
N GLU A 41 19.20 -23.35 10.47
CA GLU A 41 18.64 -22.04 10.89
C GLU A 41 19.04 -20.92 9.92
N GLY A 42 20.32 -20.84 9.54
CA GLY A 42 20.80 -19.85 8.57
C GLY A 42 20.10 -19.96 7.22
N LYS A 43 19.95 -21.18 6.71
CA LYS A 43 19.20 -21.45 5.47
C LYS A 43 17.74 -20.99 5.60
N ALA A 44 17.08 -21.31 6.72
CA ALA A 44 15.71 -20.88 6.98
C ALA A 44 15.59 -19.35 7.02
N LEU A 45 16.53 -18.64 7.63
CA LEU A 45 16.56 -17.17 7.66
C LEU A 45 16.76 -16.55 6.27
N ILE A 46 17.60 -17.15 5.41
CA ILE A 46 17.79 -16.71 4.02
C ILE A 46 16.46 -16.81 3.26
N GLU A 47 15.80 -17.97 3.34
CA GLU A 47 14.53 -18.20 2.65
C GLU A 47 13.40 -17.33 3.19
N ALA A 48 13.33 -17.13 4.51
CA ALA A 48 12.38 -16.21 5.13
C ALA A 48 12.57 -14.76 4.64
N ALA A 49 13.82 -14.28 4.55
CA ALA A 49 14.12 -12.93 4.05
C ALA A 49 13.73 -12.77 2.57
N LYS A 50 13.98 -13.79 1.72
CA LYS A 50 13.55 -13.79 0.32
C LYS A 50 12.03 -13.78 0.20
N ALA A 51 11.35 -14.66 0.94
CA ALA A 51 9.89 -14.76 0.95
C ALA A 51 9.24 -13.45 1.40
N ALA A 52 9.72 -12.84 2.48
CA ALA A 52 9.22 -11.55 2.97
C ALA A 52 9.47 -10.42 1.97
N ALA A 53 10.60 -10.43 1.26
CA ALA A 53 10.86 -9.45 0.21
C ALA A 53 9.94 -9.59 -1.00
N HIS A 54 9.58 -10.84 -1.37
CA HIS A 54 8.61 -11.12 -2.42
C HIS A 54 7.19 -10.70 -2.01
N ALA A 55 6.76 -11.07 -0.80
CA ALA A 55 5.48 -10.67 -0.24
C ALA A 55 5.32 -9.14 -0.21
N ASN A 56 6.36 -8.42 0.25
CA ASN A 56 6.40 -6.96 0.21
C ASN A 56 6.24 -6.40 -1.20
N LYS A 57 6.89 -7.00 -2.22
CA LYS A 57 6.73 -6.57 -3.61
C LYS A 57 5.28 -6.72 -4.07
N LEU A 58 4.64 -7.87 -3.78
CA LEU A 58 3.24 -8.12 -4.14
C LEU A 58 2.30 -7.13 -3.45
N ALA A 59 2.48 -6.90 -2.13
CA ALA A 59 1.65 -5.96 -1.37
C ALA A 59 1.74 -4.52 -1.92
N TYR A 60 2.93 -4.06 -2.32
CA TYR A 60 3.07 -2.74 -2.96
C TYR A 60 2.41 -2.69 -4.34
N SER A 61 2.52 -3.74 -5.15
CA SER A 61 1.83 -3.78 -6.44
C SER A 61 0.30 -3.76 -6.28
N ALA A 62 -0.23 -4.47 -5.27
CA ALA A 62 -1.64 -4.43 -4.94
C ALA A 62 -2.07 -3.03 -4.50
N LYS A 63 -1.33 -2.39 -3.58
CA LYS A 63 -1.56 -1.01 -3.15
C LYS A 63 -1.62 -0.02 -4.32
N LEU A 64 -0.71 -0.15 -5.29
CA LEU A 64 -0.71 0.71 -6.47
C LEU A 64 -1.98 0.49 -7.30
N GLY A 65 -2.31 -0.77 -7.61
CA GLY A 65 -3.53 -1.09 -8.36
C GLY A 65 -4.81 -0.60 -7.68
N THR A 66 -4.94 -0.77 -6.37
CA THR A 66 -6.12 -0.26 -5.63
C THR A 66 -6.14 1.26 -5.55
N THR A 67 -4.97 1.92 -5.53
CA THR A 67 -4.88 3.39 -5.57
C THR A 67 -5.33 3.92 -6.91
N ASP A 68 -4.84 3.34 -8.01
CA ASP A 68 -5.23 3.75 -9.37
C ASP A 68 -6.74 3.55 -9.59
N ALA A 69 -7.29 2.41 -9.14
CA ALA A 69 -8.72 2.13 -9.23
C ALA A 69 -9.57 3.11 -8.41
N PHE A 70 -9.14 3.45 -7.19
CA PHE A 70 -9.80 4.46 -6.38
C PHE A 70 -9.75 5.84 -7.05
N THR A 71 -8.57 6.28 -7.52
CA THR A 71 -8.39 7.57 -8.19
C THR A 71 -9.28 7.72 -9.42
N GLN A 72 -9.33 6.70 -10.29
CA GLN A 72 -10.19 6.72 -11.48
C GLN A 72 -11.69 6.88 -11.11
N ARG A 73 -12.17 6.10 -10.13
CA ARG A 73 -13.55 6.19 -9.66
C ARG A 73 -13.86 7.53 -9.02
N TYR A 74 -12.94 8.03 -8.21
CA TYR A 74 -13.06 9.32 -7.56
C TYR A 74 -13.15 10.47 -8.56
N GLU A 75 -12.30 10.48 -9.59
CA GLU A 75 -12.34 11.47 -10.66
C GLU A 75 -13.66 11.41 -11.45
N GLN A 76 -14.14 10.20 -11.76
CA GLN A 76 -15.44 10.02 -12.41
C GLN A 76 -16.59 10.59 -11.56
N VAL A 77 -16.68 10.21 -10.29
CA VAL A 77 -17.72 10.68 -9.37
C VAL A 77 -17.63 12.20 -9.17
N TRP A 78 -16.42 12.73 -9.10
CA TRP A 78 -16.20 14.17 -8.98
C TRP A 78 -16.78 14.93 -10.18
N GLU A 79 -16.51 14.48 -11.41
CA GLU A 79 -17.06 15.10 -12.61
C GLU A 79 -18.58 14.94 -12.71
N GLN A 80 -19.14 13.78 -12.35
CA GLN A 80 -20.60 13.56 -12.29
C GLN A 80 -21.27 14.54 -11.31
N CYS A 81 -20.76 14.63 -10.07
CA CYS A 81 -21.30 15.55 -9.07
C CYS A 81 -21.16 17.02 -9.49
N ARG A 82 -20.06 17.37 -10.16
CA ARG A 82 -19.84 18.71 -10.68
C ARG A 82 -20.84 19.04 -11.79
N GLU A 83 -21.05 18.14 -12.75
CA GLU A 83 -22.03 18.29 -13.83
C GLU A 83 -23.43 18.53 -13.25
N LEU A 84 -23.88 17.64 -12.35
CA LEU A 84 -25.19 17.77 -11.70
C LEU A 84 -25.30 19.09 -10.93
N SER A 85 -24.27 19.45 -10.16
CA SER A 85 -24.25 20.71 -9.41
C SER A 85 -24.37 21.91 -10.34
N ASP A 86 -23.62 21.96 -11.44
CA ASP A 86 -23.65 23.07 -12.40
C ASP A 86 -25.05 23.19 -13.06
N ILE A 87 -25.67 22.06 -13.42
CA ILE A 87 -27.05 22.02 -13.94
C ILE A 87 -28.04 22.56 -12.89
N CYS A 88 -28.00 22.05 -11.67
CA CYS A 88 -28.86 22.49 -10.58
C CYS A 88 -28.72 24.00 -10.30
N VAL A 89 -27.50 24.53 -10.29
CA VAL A 89 -27.24 25.97 -10.07
C VAL A 89 -27.90 26.83 -11.16
N GLN A 90 -27.91 26.37 -12.41
CA GLN A 90 -28.56 27.10 -13.50
C GLN A 90 -30.08 26.97 -13.48
N LEU A 91 -30.61 25.76 -13.27
CA LEU A 91 -32.06 25.49 -13.26
C LEU A 91 -32.77 26.19 -12.09
N PHE A 92 -32.15 26.19 -10.90
CA PHE A 92 -32.73 26.77 -9.68
C PHE A 92 -32.16 28.15 -9.37
N LYS A 93 -31.67 28.88 -10.39
CA LYS A 93 -31.14 30.23 -10.22
C LYS A 93 -32.22 31.17 -9.66
N GLY A 94 -31.92 31.78 -8.51
CA GLY A 94 -32.86 32.65 -7.79
C GLY A 94 -33.79 31.91 -6.82
N GLN A 95 -33.74 30.57 -6.78
CA GLN A 95 -34.52 29.73 -5.87
C GLN A 95 -33.61 29.25 -4.74
N ALA A 96 -33.36 30.14 -3.78
CA ALA A 96 -32.41 29.91 -2.68
C ALA A 96 -32.69 28.61 -1.92
N GLU A 97 -33.96 28.31 -1.65
CA GLU A 97 -34.42 27.13 -0.93
C GLU A 97 -34.01 25.82 -1.61
N HIS A 98 -34.21 25.70 -2.93
CA HIS A 98 -33.79 24.52 -3.68
C HIS A 98 -32.26 24.33 -3.67
N LEU A 99 -31.50 25.43 -3.81
CA LEU A 99 -30.05 25.39 -3.75
C LEU A 99 -29.53 25.06 -2.34
N ASP A 100 -30.21 25.53 -1.29
CA ASP A 100 -29.92 25.20 0.10
C ASP A 100 -30.16 23.70 0.38
N ALA A 101 -31.31 23.17 -0.07
CA ALA A 101 -31.62 21.75 0.06
C ALA A 101 -30.55 20.87 -0.60
N LEU A 102 -30.09 21.23 -1.81
CA LEU A 102 -29.03 20.51 -2.51
C LEU A 102 -27.63 20.72 -1.89
N GLY A 103 -27.49 21.60 -0.90
CA GLY A 103 -26.19 21.97 -0.32
C GLY A 103 -25.30 22.79 -1.26
N LEU A 104 -25.88 23.38 -2.31
CA LEU A 104 -25.23 24.20 -3.34
C LEU A 104 -25.30 25.69 -3.04
N HIS A 105 -26.00 26.09 -1.98
CA HIS A 105 -26.18 27.48 -1.65
C HIS A 105 -24.87 28.19 -1.35
N ARG A 106 -24.87 29.44 -1.79
CA ARG A 106 -23.75 30.37 -1.74
C ARG A 106 -23.65 30.92 -0.32
N GLN A 107 -22.64 30.54 0.47
CA GLN A 107 -22.37 31.31 1.70
C GLN A 107 -22.20 32.78 1.28
N ARG A 108 -22.88 33.70 1.98
CA ARG A 108 -23.13 35.10 1.58
C ARG A 108 -21.87 35.93 1.20
N ASN A 109 -20.67 35.42 1.48
CA ASN A 109 -19.36 36.02 1.15
C ASN A 109 -18.49 35.18 0.19
N GLN A 110 -19.05 34.14 -0.43
CA GLN A 110 -18.34 33.15 -1.24
C GLN A 110 -18.97 33.09 -2.64
N THR A 111 -18.19 33.10 -3.71
CA THR A 111 -18.73 32.87 -5.05
C THR A 111 -19.21 31.41 -5.16
N THR A 112 -20.27 31.08 -5.92
CA THR A 112 -20.78 29.68 -5.99
C THR A 112 -19.71 28.68 -6.45
N GLY A 113 -18.78 29.15 -7.32
CA GLY A 113 -17.58 28.39 -7.65
C GLY A 113 -16.65 28.11 -6.46
N SER A 114 -16.72 28.85 -5.36
CA SER A 114 -15.79 28.71 -4.23
C SER A 114 -16.05 27.48 -3.37
N ARG A 115 -17.28 26.94 -3.27
CA ARG A 115 -17.51 25.71 -2.49
C ARG A 115 -16.99 24.49 -3.22
N LEU A 116 -17.34 24.30 -4.49
CA LEU A 116 -16.78 23.23 -5.34
C LEU A 116 -15.26 23.36 -5.42
N THR A 117 -14.75 24.57 -5.67
CA THR A 117 -13.29 24.81 -5.69
C THR A 117 -12.63 24.52 -4.34
N ARG A 118 -13.30 24.82 -3.21
CA ARG A 118 -12.80 24.49 -1.87
C ARG A 118 -12.80 22.99 -1.64
N LEU A 119 -13.90 22.30 -1.92
CA LEU A 119 -13.99 20.85 -1.77
C LEU A 119 -12.93 20.16 -2.64
N GLN A 120 -12.72 20.63 -3.86
CA GLN A 120 -11.67 20.11 -4.74
C GLN A 120 -10.26 20.30 -4.19
N LYS A 121 -9.96 21.49 -3.64
CA LYS A 121 -8.60 21.88 -3.24
C LYS A 121 -8.23 21.42 -1.84
N THR A 122 -9.19 21.43 -0.92
CA THR A 122 -8.95 21.26 0.52
C THR A 122 -9.99 20.38 1.20
N GLY A 123 -11.00 19.88 0.47
CA GLY A 123 -11.99 18.98 1.04
C GLY A 123 -11.36 17.63 1.34
N SER A 124 -11.64 17.11 2.54
CA SER A 124 -11.38 15.71 2.83
C SER A 124 -12.30 14.82 2.00
N PHE A 125 -11.85 13.58 1.72
CA PHE A 125 -12.68 12.60 1.00
C PHE A 125 -14.04 12.39 1.69
N ALA A 126 -14.07 12.37 3.03
CA ALA A 126 -15.30 12.22 3.81
C ALA A 126 -16.29 13.38 3.60
N GLU A 127 -15.81 14.62 3.49
CA GLU A 127 -16.67 15.78 3.19
C GLU A 127 -17.27 15.70 1.78
N ILE A 128 -16.48 15.25 0.81
CA ILE A 128 -16.92 15.10 -0.57
C ILE A 128 -17.97 13.99 -0.66
N GLN A 129 -17.72 12.84 -0.04
CA GLN A 129 -18.69 11.75 0.09
C GLN A 129 -20.01 12.23 0.71
N ALA A 130 -19.96 12.94 1.84
CA ALA A 130 -21.17 13.41 2.52
C ALA A 130 -21.95 14.39 1.63
N TRP A 131 -21.24 15.29 0.95
CA TRP A 131 -21.84 16.23 0.02
C TRP A 131 -22.47 15.53 -1.20
N SER A 132 -21.75 14.61 -1.85
CA SER A 132 -22.25 13.85 -3.01
C SER A 132 -23.49 13.04 -2.67
N ARG A 133 -23.50 12.36 -1.51
CA ARG A 133 -24.68 11.63 -1.02
C ARG A 133 -25.88 12.55 -0.83
N ASN A 134 -25.69 13.69 -0.18
CA ASN A 134 -26.77 14.67 0.01
C ASN A 134 -27.30 15.20 -1.33
N LEU A 135 -26.40 15.53 -2.26
CA LEU A 135 -26.75 16.04 -3.58
C LEU A 135 -27.69 15.07 -4.32
N TYR A 136 -27.31 13.80 -4.46
CA TYR A 136 -28.15 12.80 -5.13
C TYR A 136 -29.41 12.47 -4.35
N HIS A 137 -29.33 12.34 -3.03
CA HIS A 137 -30.50 12.07 -2.18
C HIS A 137 -31.58 13.13 -2.35
N VAL A 138 -31.22 14.42 -2.27
CA VAL A 138 -32.17 15.52 -2.40
C VAL A 138 -32.66 15.66 -3.85
N ALA A 139 -31.77 15.49 -4.83
CA ALA A 139 -32.16 15.51 -6.25
C ALA A 139 -33.22 14.45 -6.59
N LEU A 140 -33.18 13.29 -5.94
CA LEU A 140 -34.16 12.21 -6.10
C LEU A 140 -35.43 12.41 -5.27
N ALA A 141 -35.30 12.87 -4.02
CA ALA A 141 -36.40 12.87 -3.06
C ALA A 141 -37.24 14.16 -3.04
N HIS A 142 -36.69 15.28 -3.50
CA HIS A 142 -37.37 16.58 -3.39
C HIS A 142 -38.43 16.73 -4.50
N PRO A 143 -39.72 16.94 -4.14
CA PRO A 143 -40.85 16.86 -5.07
C PRO A 143 -40.80 17.92 -6.18
N ASP A 144 -40.20 19.08 -5.91
CA ASP A 144 -40.08 20.16 -6.90
C ASP A 144 -38.79 20.09 -7.74
N ILE A 145 -37.76 19.36 -7.28
CA ILE A 145 -36.46 19.29 -7.97
C ILE A 145 -36.45 18.14 -8.97
N ALA A 146 -36.89 16.95 -8.54
CA ALA A 146 -36.81 15.74 -9.36
C ALA A 146 -37.55 15.87 -10.72
N PRO A 147 -38.78 16.44 -10.79
CA PRO A 147 -39.45 16.63 -12.08
C PRO A 147 -38.72 17.59 -13.02
N VAL A 148 -38.12 18.66 -12.47
CA VAL A 148 -37.37 19.65 -13.25
C VAL A 148 -36.10 19.03 -13.84
N LEU A 149 -35.36 18.25 -13.03
CA LEU A 149 -34.18 17.51 -13.48
C LEU A 149 -34.54 16.48 -14.56
N ASN A 150 -35.63 15.74 -14.37
CA ASN A 150 -36.12 14.79 -15.36
C ASN A 150 -36.45 15.47 -16.70
N ASN A 151 -37.13 16.62 -16.67
CA ASN A 151 -37.46 17.39 -17.87
C ASN A 151 -36.22 17.96 -18.58
N TYR A 152 -35.12 18.16 -17.87
CA TYR A 152 -33.84 18.61 -18.42
C TYR A 152 -32.95 17.46 -18.93
N GLY A 153 -33.40 16.20 -18.83
CA GLY A 153 -32.65 15.03 -19.29
C GLY A 153 -31.76 14.39 -18.21
N TYR A 154 -32.05 14.65 -16.93
CA TYR A 154 -31.43 13.99 -15.79
C TYR A 154 -32.49 13.11 -15.06
N PRO A 155 -32.87 11.96 -15.66
CA PRO A 155 -33.91 11.11 -15.09
C PRO A 155 -33.46 10.43 -13.79
N ALA A 156 -34.42 9.93 -13.02
CA ALA A 156 -34.16 9.25 -11.75
C ALA A 156 -33.19 8.05 -11.90
N ASP A 157 -33.24 7.32 -13.01
CA ASP A 157 -32.34 6.19 -13.28
C ASP A 157 -30.87 6.62 -13.33
N ARG A 158 -30.58 7.77 -13.96
CA ARG A 158 -29.23 8.34 -14.01
C ARG A 158 -28.77 8.76 -12.61
N LEU A 159 -29.61 9.46 -11.86
CA LEU A 159 -29.31 9.88 -10.48
C LEU A 159 -29.04 8.68 -9.56
N ASN A 160 -29.82 7.61 -9.68
CA ASN A 160 -29.61 6.38 -8.93
C ASN A 160 -28.29 5.69 -9.30
N GLN A 161 -27.95 5.63 -10.59
CA GLN A 161 -26.70 5.05 -11.05
C GLN A 161 -25.49 5.83 -10.51
N GLU A 162 -25.50 7.16 -10.63
CA GLU A 162 -24.38 7.99 -10.15
C GLU A 162 -24.30 8.00 -8.61
N ALA A 163 -25.44 7.89 -7.91
CA ALA A 163 -25.43 7.65 -6.46
C ALA A 163 -24.79 6.30 -6.11
N ALA A 164 -25.03 5.25 -6.90
CA ALA A 164 -24.36 3.96 -6.73
C ALA A 164 -22.85 4.04 -7.01
N ASP A 165 -22.43 4.86 -7.98
CA ASP A 165 -21.01 5.12 -8.26
C ASP A 165 -20.30 5.80 -7.08
N VAL A 166 -20.99 6.70 -6.36
CA VAL A 166 -20.49 7.29 -5.10
C VAL A 166 -20.23 6.18 -4.07
N GLU A 167 -21.19 5.29 -3.84
CA GLU A 167 -21.03 4.15 -2.90
C GLU A 167 -19.90 3.21 -3.31
N ALA A 168 -19.78 2.90 -4.60
CA ALA A 168 -18.71 2.07 -5.11
C ALA A 168 -17.32 2.73 -4.94
N THR A 169 -17.24 4.06 -4.99
CA THR A 169 -16.00 4.81 -4.74
C THR A 169 -15.58 4.75 -3.28
N ILE A 170 -16.54 4.74 -2.36
CA ILE A 170 -16.30 4.62 -0.93
C ILE A 170 -15.77 3.23 -0.59
N GLU A 171 -16.36 2.19 -1.18
CA GLU A 171 -15.83 0.83 -1.05
C GLU A 171 -14.40 0.71 -1.62
N ALA A 172 -14.14 1.32 -2.79
CA ALA A 172 -12.80 1.36 -3.36
C ALA A 172 -11.78 2.06 -2.44
N ASN A 173 -12.19 3.11 -1.72
CA ASN A 173 -11.35 3.75 -0.71
C ASN A 173 -11.05 2.81 0.46
N HIS A 174 -12.04 2.07 0.97
CA HIS A 174 -11.82 1.09 2.04
C HIS A 174 -10.82 0.00 1.62
N VAL A 175 -10.96 -0.54 0.41
CA VAL A 175 -10.01 -1.50 -0.17
C VAL A 175 -8.61 -0.88 -0.30
N GLN A 176 -8.52 0.39 -0.72
CA GLN A 176 -7.25 1.10 -0.82
C GLN A 176 -6.56 1.25 0.55
N GLU A 177 -7.30 1.62 1.60
CA GLU A 177 -6.75 1.76 2.96
C GLU A 177 -6.25 0.42 3.50
N GLN A 178 -7.02 -0.67 3.33
CA GLN A 178 -6.58 -2.02 3.71
C GLN A 178 -5.29 -2.44 2.97
N ALA A 179 -5.18 -2.11 1.68
CA ALA A 179 -3.98 -2.38 0.90
C ALA A 179 -2.77 -1.54 1.37
N LYS A 180 -2.99 -0.28 1.80
CA LYS A 180 -1.94 0.56 2.40
C LYS A 180 -1.42 -0.05 3.70
N GLU A 181 -2.31 -0.50 4.58
CA GLU A 181 -1.96 -1.17 5.84
C GLU A 181 -1.18 -2.47 5.58
N THR A 182 -1.66 -3.30 4.66
CA THR A 182 -0.99 -4.57 4.27
C THR A 182 0.42 -4.32 3.73
N ALA A 183 0.61 -3.28 2.91
CA ALA A 183 1.93 -2.89 2.40
C ALA A 183 2.87 -2.39 3.50
N LEU A 184 2.34 -1.66 4.51
CA LEU A 184 3.09 -1.24 5.68
C LEU A 184 3.53 -2.45 6.52
N GLN A 185 2.61 -3.36 6.85
CA GLN A 185 2.93 -4.56 7.61
C GLN A 185 3.97 -5.42 6.89
N SER A 186 3.80 -5.61 5.57
CA SER A 186 4.78 -6.35 4.77
C SER A 186 6.16 -5.68 4.74
N THR A 187 6.25 -4.37 4.96
CA THR A 187 7.53 -3.66 5.09
C THR A 187 8.19 -3.97 6.42
N ILE A 188 7.41 -3.95 7.50
CA ILE A 188 7.86 -4.31 8.85
C ILE A 188 8.37 -5.76 8.86
N ASP A 189 7.59 -6.70 8.32
CA ASP A 189 7.94 -8.13 8.29
C ASP A 189 9.21 -8.38 7.48
N ARG A 190 9.33 -7.74 6.32
CA ARG A 190 10.55 -7.77 5.50
C ARG A 190 11.75 -7.28 6.29
N ASP A 191 11.65 -6.11 6.90
CA ASP A 191 12.78 -5.49 7.59
C ASP A 191 13.20 -6.31 8.81
N HIS A 192 12.24 -6.89 9.54
CA HIS A 192 12.49 -7.84 10.62
C HIS A 192 13.22 -9.09 10.12
N ALA A 193 12.77 -9.72 9.02
CA ALA A 193 13.43 -10.90 8.46
C ALA A 193 14.88 -10.62 8.03
N PHE A 194 15.15 -9.47 7.39
CA PHE A 194 16.53 -9.08 7.06
C PHE A 194 17.38 -8.73 8.29
N ALA A 195 16.78 -8.16 9.34
CA ALA A 195 17.49 -7.90 10.58
C ALA A 195 17.97 -9.21 11.23
N GLN A 196 17.10 -10.22 11.30
CA GLN A 196 17.43 -11.55 11.81
C GLN A 196 18.53 -12.22 10.98
N LEU A 197 18.38 -12.24 9.64
CA LEU A 197 19.39 -12.77 8.73
C LEU A 197 20.75 -12.07 8.92
N ASN A 198 20.77 -10.74 8.98
CA ASN A 198 22.01 -9.98 9.14
C ASN A 198 22.68 -10.22 10.50
N ILE A 199 21.91 -10.39 11.58
CA ILE A 199 22.47 -10.76 12.89
C ILE A 199 23.14 -12.14 12.81
N TRP A 200 22.45 -13.13 12.25
CA TRP A 200 22.99 -14.48 12.07
C TRP A 200 24.26 -14.46 11.21
N TYR A 201 24.20 -13.82 10.04
CA TYR A 201 25.30 -13.73 9.08
C TYR A 201 26.55 -13.08 9.71
N ARG A 202 26.42 -11.95 10.39
CA ARG A 202 27.56 -11.27 11.02
C ARG A 202 28.23 -12.11 12.10
N ARG A 203 27.45 -12.89 12.86
CA ARG A 203 28.00 -13.82 13.85
C ARG A 203 28.73 -14.97 13.16
N ALA A 204 28.10 -15.57 12.16
CA ALA A 204 28.65 -16.69 11.40
C ALA A 204 29.98 -16.30 10.74
N GLN A 205 30.00 -15.15 10.06
CA GLN A 205 31.19 -14.61 9.40
C GLN A 205 32.34 -14.40 10.39
N LYS A 206 32.06 -13.81 11.55
CA LYS A 206 33.09 -13.60 12.58
C LYS A 206 33.74 -14.91 13.05
N PHE A 207 32.97 -16.00 13.13
CA PHE A 207 33.52 -17.31 13.50
C PHE A 207 34.23 -17.98 12.33
N ALA A 208 33.74 -17.82 11.10
CA ALA A 208 34.42 -18.30 9.89
C ALA A 208 35.80 -17.64 9.74
N ASP A 209 35.91 -16.33 9.95
CA ASP A 209 37.20 -15.62 9.94
C ASP A 209 38.17 -16.14 11.00
N LYS A 210 37.66 -16.60 12.15
CA LYS A 210 38.47 -17.18 13.23
C LYS A 210 38.90 -18.62 12.91
N ALA A 211 37.99 -19.43 12.38
CA ALA A 211 38.25 -20.78 11.91
C ALA A 211 39.33 -20.76 10.81
N GLU A 212 39.18 -19.90 9.81
CA GLU A 212 40.17 -19.73 8.74
C GLU A 212 41.56 -19.39 9.28
N LYS A 213 41.65 -18.47 10.25
CA LYS A 213 42.92 -18.10 10.91
C LYS A 213 43.53 -19.26 11.69
N ARG A 214 42.73 -20.17 12.26
CA ARG A 214 43.23 -21.37 12.95
C ARG A 214 43.75 -22.40 11.97
N LEU A 215 43.00 -22.67 10.91
CA LEU A 215 43.42 -23.59 9.84
C LEU A 215 44.76 -23.16 9.23
N LYS A 216 44.94 -21.86 8.94
CA LYS A 216 46.21 -21.31 8.43
C LYS A 216 47.40 -21.46 9.39
N LYS A 217 47.16 -21.58 10.69
CA LYS A 217 48.22 -21.76 11.71
C LYS A 217 48.51 -23.22 12.04
N ARG A 218 47.68 -24.15 11.55
CA ARG A 218 47.86 -25.57 11.82
C ARG A 218 49.14 -26.02 11.10
N PRO A 219 50.15 -26.53 11.81
CA PRO A 219 51.36 -27.02 11.16
C PRO A 219 50.96 -28.12 10.17
N ALA A 220 51.56 -28.11 8.97
CA ALA A 220 51.41 -29.22 8.05
C ALA A 220 51.89 -30.47 8.77
N ILE A 221 50.97 -31.37 9.10
CA ILE A 221 51.34 -32.66 9.65
C ILE A 221 51.99 -33.40 8.49
N GLU A 222 53.32 -33.39 8.44
CA GLU A 222 54.07 -34.28 7.56
C GLU A 222 53.71 -35.69 8.00
N VAL A 223 52.81 -36.33 7.23
CA VAL A 223 52.53 -37.75 7.39
C VAL A 223 53.78 -38.47 6.89
N SER A 224 54.73 -38.69 7.80
CA SER A 224 55.85 -39.60 7.56
C SER A 224 55.29 -40.99 7.35
N LEU A 225 55.28 -41.41 6.08
CA LEU A 225 54.94 -42.76 5.63
C LEU A 225 56.00 -43.78 6.07
#